data_AF-A0A975GBU0-F1
#
_entry.id   AF-A0A975GBU0-F1
#
_cell.length_a   1.000
_cell.length_b   1.000
_cell.length_c   1.000
_cell.angle_alpha   90.00
_cell.angle_beta   90.00
_cell.angle_gamma   90.00
#
_symmetry.space_group_name_H-M   'P 1'
#
loop_
_entity.id
_entity.type
_entity.pdbx_description
1 polymer ?
#
loop_
_entity_poly.entity_id
_entity_poly.type
_entity_poly.pdbx_seq_one_letter_code
_entity_poly.pdbx_strand_id
1 'polypeptide(L)'
;MFGKILSKKKKEEANPVREKVSKMTITEMKSYVRAPDVEEEDIYEVMRKLTLEDKSTKQLYIKSDDMDSKKKKAFDLVLQISGNAKVSVDSIELTQKFLEVYADILKDYDTKHKDIYISRITDSIDVSLGILETLTQLKSKMDLLKQ
;
A
#
# COMPACT_ATOMS: atom_id res chain seq x y z
N MET A 1 -16.70 7.42 10.76
CA MET A 1 -17.67 7.51 9.66
C MET A 1 -17.01 8.23 8.48
N PHE A 2 -16.24 7.52 7.65
CA PHE A 2 -15.74 8.06 6.37
C PHE A 2 -16.55 7.40 5.27
N GLY A 3 -17.59 8.14 4.84
CA GLY A 3 -18.57 7.69 3.88
C GLY A 3 -17.99 7.65 2.47
N LYS A 4 -18.14 6.50 1.82
CA LYS A 4 -18.55 6.36 0.41
C LYS A 4 -17.87 7.33 -0.58
N ILE A 5 -16.59 7.10 -0.88
CA ILE A 5 -16.01 7.49 -2.17
C ILE A 5 -15.24 6.30 -2.74
N LEU A 6 -15.94 5.19 -2.99
CA LEU A 6 -15.50 4.20 -3.98
C LEU A 6 -16.05 4.67 -5.33
N SER A 7 -15.22 5.46 -6.00
CA SER A 7 -15.47 6.05 -7.30
C SER A 7 -15.84 4.97 -8.34
N LYS A 8 -16.87 5.32 -9.12
CA LYS A 8 -17.41 4.69 -10.35
C LYS A 8 -16.67 3.45 -10.87
N LYS A 9 -17.40 2.34 -10.99
CA LYS A 9 -17.07 1.16 -11.82
C LYS A 9 -16.75 1.59 -13.27
N LYS A 10 -15.50 1.95 -13.57
CA LYS A 10 -14.94 1.80 -14.91
C LYS A 10 -14.87 0.30 -15.20
N LYS A 11 -15.24 -0.12 -16.41
CA LYS A 11 -14.90 -1.45 -16.92
C LYS A 11 -13.40 -1.63 -16.69
N GLU A 12 -13.00 -2.70 -16.00
CA GLU A 12 -11.59 -3.05 -15.82
C GLU A 12 -11.04 -3.38 -17.20
N GLU A 13 -10.44 -2.39 -17.86
CA GLU A 13 -9.53 -2.64 -18.97
C GLU A 13 -8.38 -3.52 -18.46
N ALA A 14 -7.86 -4.37 -19.33
CA ALA A 14 -6.72 -5.21 -19.01
C ALA A 14 -5.52 -4.31 -18.70
N ASN A 15 -5.25 -4.12 -17.40
CA ASN A 15 -4.07 -3.41 -16.94
C ASN A 15 -2.89 -4.39 -16.94
N PRO A 16 -1.87 -4.20 -17.80
CA PRO A 16 -0.73 -5.12 -17.91
C PRO A 16 0.08 -5.20 -16.61
N VAL A 17 0.15 -4.10 -15.84
CA VAL A 17 0.81 -4.06 -14.53
C VAL A 17 0.07 -4.96 -13.55
N ARG A 18 -1.26 -4.85 -13.51
CA ARG A 18 -2.09 -5.70 -12.64
C ARG A 18 -1.95 -7.17 -12.96
N GLU A 19 -1.94 -7.54 -14.25
CA GLU A 19 -1.76 -8.95 -14.64
C GLU A 19 -0.38 -9.45 -14.22
N LYS A 20 0.67 -8.66 -14.44
CA LYS A 20 2.04 -8.95 -14.01
C LYS A 20 2.13 -9.16 -12.50
N VAL A 21 1.64 -8.20 -11.71
CA VAL A 21 1.65 -8.24 -10.24
C VAL A 21 0.82 -9.42 -9.71
N SER A 22 -0.30 -9.77 -10.34
CA SER A 22 -1.15 -10.90 -9.91
C SER A 22 -0.39 -12.23 -9.86
N LYS A 23 0.58 -12.43 -10.76
CA LYS A 23 1.38 -13.66 -10.87
C LYS A 23 2.59 -13.68 -9.93
N MET A 24 2.97 -12.54 -9.35
CA MET A 24 4.15 -12.43 -8.48
C MET A 24 3.95 -13.05 -7.10
N THR A 25 4.97 -13.74 -6.63
CA THR A 25 5.20 -14.08 -5.22
C THR A 25 5.57 -12.85 -4.40
N ILE A 26 5.53 -12.96 -3.08
CA ILE A 26 5.91 -11.86 -2.19
C ILE A 26 7.36 -11.40 -2.35
N THR A 27 8.26 -12.34 -2.62
CA THR A 27 9.68 -12.05 -2.83
C THR A 27 9.86 -11.28 -4.13
N GLU A 28 9.17 -11.69 -5.19
CA GLU A 28 9.19 -10.98 -6.47
C GLU A 28 8.61 -9.58 -6.34
N MET A 29 7.46 -9.42 -5.64
CA MET A 29 6.89 -8.10 -5.37
C MET A 29 7.87 -7.20 -4.61
N LYS A 30 8.56 -7.74 -3.61
CA LYS A 30 9.57 -6.99 -2.84
C LYS A 30 10.73 -6.50 -3.70
N SER A 31 11.23 -7.33 -4.60
CA SER A 31 12.26 -6.92 -5.56
C SER A 31 11.70 -5.92 -6.58
N TYR A 32 10.45 -6.12 -7.01
CA TYR A 32 9.79 -5.28 -8.00
C TYR A 32 9.63 -3.84 -7.53
N VAL A 33 9.13 -3.63 -6.30
CA VAL A 33 8.95 -2.27 -5.75
C VAL A 33 10.27 -1.57 -5.38
N ARG A 34 11.41 -2.25 -5.47
CA ARG A 34 12.76 -1.66 -5.31
C ARG A 34 13.40 -1.29 -6.62
N ALA A 35 12.84 -1.73 -7.74
CA ALA A 35 13.43 -1.52 -9.04
C ALA A 35 13.46 0.00 -9.35
N PRO A 36 14.54 0.54 -9.93
CA PRO A 36 14.64 1.97 -10.22
C PRO A 36 13.53 2.49 -11.16
N ASP A 37 13.03 1.62 -12.02
CA ASP A 37 11.98 1.84 -13.01
C ASP A 37 10.56 1.57 -12.47
N VAL A 38 10.40 1.32 -11.16
CA VAL A 38 9.07 1.18 -10.56
C VAL A 38 8.31 2.49 -10.66
N GLU A 39 7.06 2.47 -11.12
CA GLU A 39 6.20 3.65 -11.20
C GLU A 39 5.09 3.62 -10.13
N GLU A 40 4.38 4.73 -9.94
CA GLU A 40 3.33 4.84 -8.91
C GLU A 40 2.24 3.77 -9.08
N GLU A 41 1.89 3.44 -10.33
CA GLU A 41 0.91 2.41 -10.66
C GLU A 41 1.35 1.00 -10.25
N ASP A 42 2.65 0.70 -10.33
CA ASP A 42 3.21 -0.58 -9.88
C ASP A 42 3.07 -0.73 -8.38
N ILE A 43 3.38 0.32 -7.64
CA ILE A 43 3.26 0.38 -6.18
C ILE A 43 1.79 0.20 -5.79
N TYR A 44 0.89 0.91 -6.46
CA TYR A 44 -0.54 0.81 -6.25
C TYR A 44 -1.05 -0.63 -6.46
N GLU A 45 -0.70 -1.29 -7.57
CA GLU A 45 -1.18 -2.65 -7.85
C GLU A 45 -0.63 -3.69 -6.86
N VAL A 46 0.61 -3.52 -6.37
CA VAL A 46 1.16 -4.36 -5.30
C VAL A 46 0.38 -4.16 -4.00
N MET A 47 0.13 -2.92 -3.59
CA MET A 47 -0.70 -2.64 -2.39
C MET A 47 -2.12 -3.17 -2.54
N ARG A 48 -2.70 -3.03 -3.74
CA ARG A 48 -4.03 -3.50 -4.06
C ARG A 48 -4.11 -5.02 -3.87
N LYS A 49 -3.12 -5.76 -4.36
CA LYS A 49 -3.03 -7.23 -4.19
C LYS A 49 -2.88 -7.66 -2.73
N LEU A 50 -2.12 -6.92 -1.93
CA LEU A 50 -1.92 -7.23 -0.51
C LEU A 50 -3.16 -6.94 0.35
N THR A 51 -3.98 -5.97 -0.06
CA THR A 51 -5.03 -5.37 0.78
C THR A 51 -6.43 -5.81 0.40
N LEU A 52 -6.71 -5.98 -0.89
CA LEU A 52 -8.06 -6.27 -1.37
C LEU A 52 -8.25 -7.76 -1.59
N GLU A 53 -9.50 -8.21 -1.40
CA GLU A 53 -9.91 -9.56 -1.73
C GLU A 53 -9.75 -9.83 -3.22
N ASP A 54 -9.12 -10.96 -3.55
CA ASP A 54 -9.03 -11.42 -4.92
C ASP A 54 -10.43 -11.82 -5.42
N LYS A 55 -10.85 -11.24 -6.55
CA LYS A 55 -12.20 -11.45 -7.07
C LYS A 55 -12.47 -12.90 -7.47
N SER A 56 -11.44 -13.65 -7.87
CA SER A 56 -11.54 -15.02 -8.35
C SER A 56 -11.53 -16.02 -7.20
N THR A 57 -10.65 -15.85 -6.21
CA THR A 57 -10.52 -16.79 -5.09
C THR A 57 -11.37 -16.42 -3.89
N LYS A 58 -11.88 -15.18 -3.83
CA LYS A 58 -12.60 -14.61 -2.68
C LYS A 58 -11.79 -14.60 -1.40
N GLN A 59 -10.46 -14.48 -1.53
CA GLN A 59 -9.53 -14.54 -0.41
C GLN A 59 -8.65 -13.31 -0.38
N LEU A 60 -8.34 -12.89 0.84
CA LEU A 60 -7.25 -11.95 1.13
C LEU A 60 -5.91 -12.64 0.91
N TYR A 61 -4.87 -11.83 0.68
CA TYR A 61 -3.51 -12.34 0.47
C TYR A 61 -2.95 -13.04 1.70
N ILE A 62 -3.21 -12.48 2.89
CA ILE A 62 -2.80 -13.01 4.19
C ILE A 62 -4.03 -13.58 4.91
N LYS A 63 -3.87 -14.74 5.54
CA LYS A 63 -4.84 -15.37 6.43
C LYS A 63 -4.30 -15.50 7.84
N SER A 64 -5.19 -15.69 8.81
CA SER A 64 -4.81 -15.87 10.22
C SER A 64 -3.98 -17.12 10.46
N ASP A 65 -4.20 -18.18 9.69
CA ASP A 65 -3.52 -19.48 9.77
C ASP A 65 -2.25 -19.56 8.90
N ASP A 66 -1.95 -18.52 8.12
CA ASP A 66 -0.71 -18.47 7.34
C ASP A 66 0.53 -18.51 8.25
N MET A 67 1.62 -19.07 7.73
CA MET A 67 2.91 -19.09 8.41
C MET A 67 3.37 -17.67 8.78
N ASP A 68 3.99 -17.55 9.96
CA ASP A 68 4.49 -16.27 10.45
C ASP A 68 5.52 -15.62 9.50
N SER A 69 6.27 -16.44 8.77
CA SER A 69 7.21 -15.97 7.75
C SER A 69 6.53 -15.26 6.58
N LYS A 70 5.31 -15.68 6.19
CA LYS A 70 4.53 -15.05 5.11
C LYS A 70 3.95 -13.71 5.58
N LYS A 71 3.32 -13.69 6.76
CA LYS A 71 2.77 -12.48 7.40
C LYS A 71 3.87 -11.42 7.57
N LYS A 72 5.01 -11.80 8.16
CA LYS A 72 6.15 -10.89 8.38
C LYS A 72 6.67 -10.29 7.07
N LYS A 73 6.87 -11.12 6.04
CA LYS A 73 7.31 -10.63 4.72
C LYS A 73 6.32 -9.64 4.11
N ALA A 74 5.03 -9.80 4.37
CA ALA A 74 4.00 -8.90 3.84
C ALA A 74 4.00 -7.56 4.59
N PHE A 75 4.15 -7.59 5.91
CA PHE A 75 4.29 -6.37 6.70
C PHE A 75 5.56 -5.60 6.35
N ASP A 76 6.68 -6.30 6.17
CA ASP A 76 7.93 -5.70 5.70
C ASP A 76 7.78 -5.07 4.31
N LEU A 77 7.01 -5.69 3.42
CA LEU A 77 6.74 -5.16 2.08
C LEU A 77 5.87 -3.91 2.14
N VAL A 78 4.81 -3.91 2.94
CA VAL A 78 3.94 -2.74 3.13
C VAL A 78 4.74 -1.57 3.72
N LEU A 79 5.56 -1.82 4.73
CA LEU A 79 6.41 -0.78 5.32
C LEU A 79 7.42 -0.20 4.31
N GLN A 80 7.93 -1.04 3.42
CA GLN A 80 8.82 -0.58 2.35
C GLN A 80 8.07 0.28 1.32
N ILE A 81 6.83 -0.07 1.01
CA ILE A 81 5.97 0.69 0.09
C ILE A 81 5.58 2.04 0.70
N SER A 82 5.17 2.06 1.97
CA SER A 82 4.73 3.28 2.65
C SER A 82 5.83 4.34 2.75
N GLY A 83 7.10 3.93 2.71
CA GLY A 83 8.27 4.81 2.72
C GLY A 83 8.85 5.09 1.33
N ASN A 84 8.19 4.66 0.25
CA ASN A 84 8.68 4.88 -1.11
C ASN A 84 8.35 6.31 -1.59
N ALA A 85 9.32 6.99 -2.21
CA ALA A 85 9.16 8.35 -2.71
C ALA A 85 8.12 8.50 -3.84
N LYS A 86 7.81 7.41 -4.55
CA LYS A 86 6.79 7.34 -5.63
C LYS A 86 5.42 6.88 -5.11
N VAL A 87 5.18 6.93 -3.79
CA VAL A 87 3.89 6.53 -3.23
C VAL A 87 2.81 7.57 -3.57
N SER A 88 1.72 7.11 -4.18
CA SER A 88 0.56 7.95 -4.50
C SER A 88 -0.42 8.04 -3.33
N VAL A 89 -1.33 9.02 -3.36
CA VAL A 89 -2.43 9.13 -2.38
C VAL A 89 -3.24 7.84 -2.32
N ASP A 90 -3.59 7.26 -3.47
CA ASP A 90 -4.35 6.00 -3.55
C ASP A 90 -3.58 4.83 -2.89
N SER A 91 -2.26 4.82 -3.00
CA SER A 91 -1.41 3.80 -2.33
C SER A 91 -1.37 4.01 -0.82
N ILE A 92 -1.39 5.26 -0.34
CA ILE A 92 -1.50 5.58 1.09
C ILE A 92 -2.86 5.13 1.62
N GLU A 93 -3.96 5.39 0.90
CA GLU A 93 -5.30 4.92 1.28
C GLU A 93 -5.35 3.39 1.38
N LEU A 94 -4.73 2.67 0.45
CA LEU A 94 -4.60 1.22 0.53
C LEU A 94 -3.75 0.77 1.72
N THR A 95 -2.70 1.52 2.08
CA THR A 95 -1.89 1.24 3.27
C THR A 95 -2.70 1.41 4.56
N GLN A 96 -3.51 2.46 4.66
CA GLN A 96 -4.43 2.64 5.80
C GLN A 96 -5.44 1.49 5.87
N LYS A 97 -6.02 1.11 4.72
CA LYS A 97 -6.94 -0.02 4.65
C LYS A 97 -6.28 -1.35 4.99
N PHE A 98 -5.00 -1.52 4.68
CA PHE A 98 -4.22 -2.70 5.10
C PHE A 98 -4.16 -2.81 6.63
N LEU A 99 -3.91 -1.70 7.32
CA LEU A 99 -3.92 -1.66 8.79
C LEU A 99 -5.28 -2.05 9.37
N GLU A 100 -6.38 -1.60 8.74
CA GLU A 100 -7.73 -1.97 9.17
C GLU A 100 -8.04 -3.45 8.94
N VAL A 101 -7.77 -3.96 7.73
CA VAL A 101 -8.09 -5.33 7.32
C VAL A 101 -7.31 -6.36 8.14
N TYR A 102 -6.05 -6.06 8.48
CA TYR A 102 -5.18 -6.98 9.20
C TYR A 102 -4.91 -6.57 10.65
N ALA A 103 -5.75 -5.70 11.24
CA ALA A 103 -5.56 -5.16 12.58
C ALA A 103 -5.30 -6.24 13.63
N ASP A 104 -6.08 -7.33 13.61
CA ASP A 104 -5.93 -8.43 14.57
C ASP A 104 -4.59 -9.16 14.42
N ILE A 105 -4.17 -9.44 13.18
CA ILE A 105 -2.89 -10.11 12.91
C ILE A 105 -1.72 -9.18 13.27
N LEU A 106 -1.80 -7.90 12.91
CA LEU A 106 -0.78 -6.90 13.24
C LEU A 106 -0.64 -6.71 14.75
N LYS A 107 -1.76 -6.66 15.48
CA LYS A 107 -1.74 -6.54 16.94
C LYS A 107 -1.07 -7.73 17.61
N ASP A 108 -1.30 -8.94 17.09
CA ASP A 108 -0.60 -10.14 17.55
C ASP A 108 0.92 -10.02 17.35
N TYR A 109 1.37 -9.47 16.23
CA TYR A 109 2.79 -9.21 15.99
C TYR A 109 3.39 -8.15 16.92
N ASP A 110 2.70 -7.04 17.12
CA ASP A 110 3.21 -5.96 17.94
C ASP A 110 3.29 -6.36 19.41
N THR A 111 2.34 -7.16 19.89
CA THR A 111 2.28 -7.60 21.29
C THR A 111 3.16 -8.81 21.58
N LYS A 112 3.13 -9.85 20.72
CA LYS A 112 3.83 -11.12 20.96
C LYS A 112 5.26 -11.11 20.41
N HIS A 113 5.48 -10.42 19.28
CA HIS A 113 6.77 -10.42 18.57
C HIS A 113 7.55 -9.10 18.72
N LYS A 114 6.95 -8.05 19.31
CA LYS A 114 7.58 -6.74 19.57
C LYS A 114 8.13 -6.04 18.32
N ASP A 115 7.62 -6.39 17.13
CA ASP A 115 8.12 -5.86 15.85
C ASP A 115 7.49 -4.48 15.46
N ILE A 116 6.59 -3.94 16.30
CA ILE A 116 5.96 -2.59 16.24
C ILE A 116 5.55 -2.12 14.83
N TYR A 117 4.96 -3.00 14.03
CA TYR A 117 4.56 -2.72 12.66
C TYR A 117 3.48 -1.64 12.57
N ILE A 118 2.50 -1.61 13.47
CA ILE A 118 1.41 -0.64 13.41
C ILE A 118 1.96 0.77 13.51
N SER A 119 2.83 1.02 14.50
CA SER A 119 3.48 2.33 14.69
C SER A 119 4.31 2.68 13.46
N ARG A 120 5.20 1.78 13.02
CA ARG A 120 6.14 2.07 11.93
C ARG A 120 5.43 2.36 10.60
N ILE A 121 4.34 1.65 10.30
CA ILE A 121 3.55 1.91 9.09
C ILE A 121 2.82 3.24 9.22
N THR A 122 2.25 3.55 10.40
CA THR A 122 1.57 4.83 10.66
C THR A 122 2.53 6.00 10.52
N ASP A 123 3.70 5.93 11.15
CA ASP A 123 4.74 6.95 11.06
C ASP A 123 5.17 7.18 9.59
N SER A 124 5.28 6.09 8.82
CA SER A 124 5.62 6.16 7.41
C SER A 124 4.52 6.79 6.55
N ILE A 125 3.25 6.57 6.89
CA ILE A 125 2.11 7.25 6.23
C ILE A 125 2.17 8.75 6.52
N ASP A 126 2.37 9.13 7.78
CA ASP A 126 2.40 10.54 8.20
C ASP A 126 3.51 11.32 7.50
N VAL A 127 4.70 10.71 7.37
CA VAL A 127 5.81 11.28 6.60
C VAL A 127 5.43 11.49 5.13
N SER A 128 4.82 10.47 4.50
CA SER A 128 4.41 10.54 3.09
C SER A 128 3.32 11.60 2.86
N LEU A 129 2.35 11.72 3.77
CA LEU A 129 1.33 12.78 3.73
C LEU A 129 1.96 14.18 3.87
N GLY A 130 2.92 14.36 4.78
CA GLY A 130 3.62 15.63 4.95
C GLY A 130 4.39 16.08 3.71
N ILE A 131 5.00 15.14 2.98
CA ILE A 131 5.67 15.42 1.70
C ILE A 131 4.65 15.88 0.64
N LEU A 132 3.51 15.18 0.52
CA LEU A 132 2.45 15.52 -0.45
C LEU A 132 1.82 16.88 -0.15
N GLU A 133 1.61 17.21 1.12
CA GLU A 133 1.14 18.53 1.53
C GLU A 133 2.14 19.63 1.13
N THR A 134 3.43 19.40 1.38
CA THR A 134 4.50 20.34 1.01
C THR A 134 4.54 20.59 -0.51
N LEU A 135 4.41 19.54 -1.33
CA LEU A 135 4.34 19.66 -2.78
C LEU A 135 3.10 20.44 -3.24
N THR A 136 1.96 20.22 -2.58
CA THR A 136 0.71 20.94 -2.87
C THR A 136 0.85 22.43 -2.57
N GLN A 137 1.44 22.79 -1.43
CA GLN A 137 1.72 24.18 -1.06
C GLN A 137 2.70 24.84 -2.02
N LEU A 138 3.76 24.12 -2.45
CA LEU A 138 4.72 24.62 -3.44
C LEU A 138 4.04 24.93 -4.78
N LYS A 139 3.21 24.01 -5.28
CA LYS A 139 2.45 24.19 -6.52
C LYS A 139 1.55 25.43 -6.44
N SER A 140 0.82 25.60 -5.34
CA SER A 140 -0.01 26.79 -5.10
C SER A 140 0.81 28.08 -5.16
N LYS A 141 1.98 28.13 -4.52
CA LYS A 141 2.88 29.29 -4.59
C LYS A 141 3.38 29.56 -6.01
N MET A 142 3.74 28.53 -6.76
CA MET A 142 4.20 28.67 -8.13
C MET A 142 3.09 29.16 -9.08
N ASP A 143 1.86 28.71 -8.88
CA ASP A 143 0.72 29.13 -9.69
C ASP A 143 0.36 30.61 -9.45
N LEU A 144 0.56 31.11 -8.23
CA LEU A 144 0.42 32.53 -7.90
C LEU A 144 1.49 33.42 -8.57
N LEU A 145 2.72 32.90 -8.75
CA LEU A 145 3.82 33.64 -9.39
C LEU A 145 3.72 33.71 -10.91
N LYS A 146 2.83 32.92 -11.51
CA LYS A 146 2.58 32.91 -12.97
C LYS A 146 1.44 33.83 -13.39
N GLN A 147 0.77 34.48 -12.44
CA GLN A 147 -0.26 35.50 -12.65
C GLN A 147 0.36 36.89 -12.59
#